data_AF-D2VKK8-F1
#
_entry.id   AF-D2VKK8-F1
#
_cell.length_a   1.000
_cell.length_b   1.000
_cell.length_c   1.000
_cell.angle_alpha   90.00
_cell.angle_beta   90.00
_cell.angle_gamma   90.00
#
_symmetry.space_group_name_H-M   'P 1'
#
loop_
_entity.id
_entity.type
_entity.pdbx_description
1 polymer ?
#
loop_
_entity_poly.entity_id
_entity_poly.type
_entity_poly.pdbx_seq_one_letter_code
_entity_poly.pdbx_strand_id
1 'polypeptide(L)'
;MDNKELFERDNEEHPCKDGELHVVLGGYDCYLKRNAFLCWTGYVQLPKHHPMFNKCYENIQCHVHGGLTYGKDGRFGFDCGHIGDYLPVFDVENFAHVIERDQKKVVYRDYNFVVDNLRVLTEFFESHETVSDIDLRVSQQNGSSESQVKSMYDSYMSARRMFDQSKQK
;
A
#
# COMPACT_ATOMS: atom_id res chain seq x y z
N MET A 1 -24.39 6.29 5.01
CA MET A 1 -23.49 5.70 6.00
C MET A 1 -22.49 6.74 6.38
N ASP A 2 -22.45 7.10 7.65
CA ASP A 2 -21.45 8.05 8.15
C ASP A 2 -20.09 7.35 8.36
N ASN A 3 -19.06 8.12 8.73
CA ASN A 3 -17.72 7.58 8.93
C ASN A 3 -17.62 6.61 10.12
N LYS A 4 -18.48 6.76 11.13
CA LYS A 4 -18.47 5.91 12.32
C LYS A 4 -19.03 4.53 11.97
N GLU A 5 -20.18 4.49 11.30
CA GLU A 5 -20.78 3.25 10.78
C GLU A 5 -19.82 2.54 9.81
N LEU A 6 -19.14 3.29 8.93
CA LEU A 6 -18.14 2.76 8.03
C LEU A 6 -16.96 2.12 8.78
N PHE A 7 -16.44 2.81 9.81
CA PHE A 7 -15.36 2.31 10.64
C PHE A 7 -15.76 1.05 11.41
N GLU A 8 -16.94 1.04 12.04
CA GLU A 8 -17.44 -0.10 12.81
C GLU A 8 -17.53 -1.35 11.94
N ARG A 9 -18.18 -1.23 10.77
CA ARG A 9 -18.27 -2.32 9.80
C ARG A 9 -16.90 -2.78 9.32
N ASP A 10 -16.01 -1.86 8.93
CA ASP A 10 -14.68 -2.20 8.45
C ASP A 10 -13.82 -2.87 9.56
N ASN A 11 -14.03 -2.51 10.83
CA ASN A 11 -13.38 -3.14 11.96
C ASN A 11 -13.93 -4.54 12.29
N GLU A 12 -15.21 -4.79 11.99
CA GLU A 12 -15.82 -6.13 12.06
C GLU A 12 -15.33 -7.05 10.93
N GLU A 13 -15.29 -6.53 9.70
CA GLU A 13 -14.86 -7.27 8.51
C GLU A 13 -13.34 -7.52 8.50
N HIS A 14 -12.55 -6.56 8.96
CA HIS A 14 -11.08 -6.58 8.95
C HIS A 14 -10.50 -6.32 10.35
N PRO A 15 -10.69 -7.25 11.31
CA PRO A 15 -10.23 -7.07 12.68
C PRO A 15 -8.70 -7.08 12.76
N CYS A 16 -8.13 -6.00 13.31
CA CYS A 16 -6.68 -5.82 13.48
C CYS A 16 -6.37 -5.54 14.95
N LYS A 17 -6.77 -6.46 15.84
CA LYS A 17 -6.74 -6.21 17.29
C LYS A 17 -5.34 -6.25 17.90
N ASP A 18 -4.42 -7.06 17.35
CA ASP A 18 -3.11 -7.29 17.96
C ASP A 18 -1.96 -7.58 16.95
N GLY A 19 -2.16 -7.28 15.65
CA GLY A 19 -1.18 -7.68 14.64
C GLY A 19 -1.33 -7.00 13.30
N GLU A 20 -0.51 -7.41 12.34
CA GLU A 20 -0.57 -6.95 10.95
C GLU A 20 -1.41 -7.95 10.14
N LEU A 21 -2.31 -7.46 9.30
CA LEU A 21 -2.91 -8.25 8.23
C LEU A 21 -1.90 -8.37 7.09
N HIS A 22 -1.68 -9.58 6.60
CA HIS A 22 -0.74 -9.85 5.51
C HIS A 22 -1.48 -10.10 4.21
N VAL A 23 -1.03 -9.43 3.14
CA VAL A 23 -1.49 -9.66 1.77
C VAL A 23 -0.29 -9.64 0.83
N VAL A 24 -0.39 -10.33 -0.29
CA VAL A 24 0.65 -10.32 -1.34
C VAL A 24 0.13 -9.55 -2.55
N LEU A 25 0.84 -8.48 -2.93
CA LEU A 25 0.48 -7.58 -4.04
C LEU A 25 1.69 -7.37 -4.95
N GLY A 26 1.54 -7.57 -6.26
CA GLY A 26 2.67 -7.47 -7.20
C GLY A 26 3.82 -8.46 -6.92
N GLY A 27 3.56 -9.50 -6.11
CA GLY A 27 4.57 -10.42 -5.60
C GLY A 27 5.46 -9.82 -4.49
N TYR A 28 5.00 -8.76 -3.82
CA TYR A 28 5.60 -8.22 -2.59
C TYR A 28 4.73 -8.56 -1.38
N ASP A 29 5.39 -8.83 -0.26
CA ASP A 29 4.73 -8.93 1.04
C ASP A 29 4.26 -7.55 1.49
N CYS A 30 2.96 -7.42 1.73
CA CYS A 30 2.33 -6.20 2.18
C CYS A 30 1.65 -6.42 3.53
N TYR A 31 1.70 -5.41 4.38
CA TYR A 31 1.19 -5.47 5.74
C TYR A 31 0.27 -4.30 5.98
N LEU A 32 -0.92 -4.57 6.54
CA LEU A 32 -1.86 -3.56 6.97
C LEU A 32 -2.00 -3.62 8.48
N LYS A 33 -1.98 -2.48 9.15
CA LYS A 33 -2.32 -2.42 10.58
C LYS A 33 -2.99 -1.13 10.95
N ARG A 34 -3.68 -1.11 12.08
CA ARG A 34 -4.18 0.12 12.68
C ARG A 34 -3.11 0.75 13.57
N ASN A 35 -2.95 2.08 13.48
CA ASN A 35 -2.06 2.84 14.35
C ASN A 35 -2.74 3.16 15.70
N ALA A 36 -2.08 3.94 16.57
CA ALA A 36 -2.61 4.34 17.87
C ALA A 36 -3.90 5.18 17.79
N PHE A 37 -4.22 5.74 16.62
CA PHE A 37 -5.46 6.48 16.35
C PHE A 37 -6.53 5.62 15.66
N LEU A 38 -6.30 4.31 15.56
CA LEU A 38 -7.14 3.32 14.86
C LEU A 38 -7.29 3.56 13.35
N CYS A 39 -6.48 4.44 12.77
CA CYS A 39 -6.36 4.64 11.33
C CYS A 39 -5.54 3.52 10.72
N TRP A 40 -5.91 3.09 9.51
CA TRP A 40 -5.11 2.13 8.76
C TRP A 40 -3.76 2.69 8.34
N THR A 41 -2.80 1.78 8.23
CA THR A 41 -1.45 2.00 7.71
C THR A 41 -1.11 0.85 6.80
N GLY A 42 -0.36 1.13 5.72
CA GLY A 42 0.07 0.14 4.74
C GLY A 42 1.59 0.11 4.65
N TYR A 43 2.15 -1.09 4.60
CA TYR A 43 3.58 -1.31 4.39
C TYR A 43 3.83 -2.31 3.26
N VAL A 44 4.89 -2.08 2.49
CA VAL A 44 5.46 -3.03 1.52
C VAL A 44 6.84 -3.42 2.01
N GLN A 45 7.13 -4.72 2.02
CA GLN A 45 8.46 -5.26 2.28
C GLN A 45 9.15 -5.59 0.97
N LEU A 46 10.25 -4.90 0.69
CA LEU A 46 11.12 -5.20 -0.44
C LEU A 46 12.07 -6.34 -0.09
N PRO A 47 12.43 -7.18 -1.07
CA PRO A 47 13.52 -8.13 -0.90
C PRO A 47 14.88 -7.41 -0.90
N LYS A 48 15.88 -7.99 -0.22
CA LYS A 48 17.22 -7.37 -0.01
C LYS A 48 17.95 -6.94 -1.28
N HIS A 49 17.66 -7.58 -2.41
CA HIS A 49 18.28 -7.28 -3.70
C HIS A 49 17.60 -6.13 -4.44
N HIS A 50 16.37 -5.73 -4.06
CA HIS A 50 15.66 -4.66 -4.76
C HIS A 50 16.47 -3.35 -4.74
N PRO A 51 16.56 -2.61 -5.86
CA PRO A 51 17.31 -1.36 -5.95
C PRO A 51 16.93 -0.26 -4.93
N MET A 52 15.74 -0.36 -4.34
CA MET A 52 15.19 0.61 -3.40
C MET A 52 15.32 0.15 -1.93
N PHE A 53 15.82 -1.07 -1.67
CA PHE A 53 15.82 -1.67 -0.32
C PHE A 53 16.49 -0.80 0.75
N ASN A 54 17.60 -0.12 0.41
CA ASN A 54 18.37 0.72 1.33
C ASN A 54 18.13 2.24 1.14
N LYS A 55 17.08 2.63 0.41
CA LYS A 55 16.79 4.05 0.17
C LYS A 55 16.02 4.65 1.35
N CYS A 56 16.32 5.93 1.65
CA CYS A 56 15.47 6.71 2.54
C CYS A 56 14.13 6.99 1.85
N TYR A 57 13.01 6.82 2.55
CA TYR A 57 11.68 7.06 1.98
C TYR A 57 11.48 8.52 1.54
N GLU A 58 12.17 9.47 2.17
CA GLU A 58 12.14 10.90 1.81
C GLU A 58 12.68 11.17 0.40
N ASN A 59 13.50 10.26 -0.14
CA ASN A 59 14.07 10.35 -1.48
C ASN A 59 13.25 9.58 -2.54
N ILE A 60 12.11 9.01 -2.15
CA ILE A 60 11.25 8.21 -3.03
C ILE A 60 10.01 9.03 -3.38
N GLN A 61 9.86 9.37 -4.66
CA GLN A 61 8.72 10.12 -5.17
C GLN A 61 7.58 9.17 -5.58
N CYS A 62 6.94 8.54 -4.58
CA CYS A 62 5.75 7.72 -4.79
C CYS A 62 4.50 8.47 -4.30
N HIS A 63 3.46 8.50 -5.13
CA HIS A 63 2.21 9.20 -4.86
C HIS A 63 1.14 8.27 -4.26
N VAL A 64 1.34 7.88 -3.01
CA VAL A 64 0.28 7.26 -2.17
C VAL A 64 -0.40 8.32 -1.30
N HIS A 65 -1.53 7.96 -0.68
CA HIS A 65 -2.24 8.80 0.28
C HIS A 65 -1.28 9.33 1.36
N GLY A 66 -1.16 10.65 1.43
CA GLY A 66 -0.26 11.33 2.39
C GLY A 66 1.24 11.21 2.11
N GLY A 67 1.63 10.45 1.08
CA GLY A 67 3.03 10.12 0.79
C GLY A 67 3.59 9.03 1.71
N LEU A 68 4.86 8.69 1.51
CA LEU A 68 5.55 7.75 2.39
C LEU A 68 5.85 8.42 3.74
N THR A 69 5.53 7.72 4.83
CA THR A 69 5.78 8.16 6.21
C THR A 69 6.69 7.21 6.99
N TYR A 70 7.14 6.12 6.34
CA TYR A 70 8.04 5.13 6.92
C TYR A 70 8.97 4.50 5.88
N GLY A 71 10.22 4.25 6.27
CA GLY A 71 11.21 3.54 5.46
C GLY A 71 12.37 3.02 6.31
N LYS A 72 12.45 1.69 6.50
CA LYS A 72 13.54 1.05 7.25
C LYS A 72 13.66 -0.43 6.87
N ASP A 73 14.88 -0.91 6.66
CA ASP A 73 15.20 -2.33 6.38
C ASP A 73 14.36 -2.92 5.22
N GLY A 74 14.22 -2.16 4.13
CA GLY A 74 13.41 -2.53 2.96
C GLY A 74 11.91 -2.45 3.16
N ARG A 75 11.42 -2.10 4.36
CA ARG A 75 10.00 -1.88 4.63
C ARG A 75 9.66 -0.40 4.43
N PHE A 76 8.74 -0.11 3.52
CA PHE A 76 8.25 1.23 3.22
C PHE A 76 6.76 1.31 3.50
N GLY A 77 6.26 2.44 4.00
CA GLY A 77 4.84 2.55 4.30
C GLY A 77 4.31 3.98 4.40
N PHE A 78 2.98 4.04 4.56
CA PHE A 78 2.17 5.24 4.69
C PHE A 78 1.08 5.02 5.74
N ASP A 79 0.45 6.10 6.22
CA ASP A 79 -0.65 6.05 7.17
C ASP A 79 -1.86 6.86 6.69
N CYS A 80 -3.04 6.58 7.26
CA CYS A 80 -4.29 7.28 6.93
C CYS A 80 -4.76 8.21 8.07
N GLY A 81 -3.81 8.87 8.74
CA GLY A 81 -4.06 9.79 9.86
C GLY A 81 -3.81 11.26 9.51
N HIS A 82 -4.11 11.68 8.27
CA HIS A 82 -3.79 13.02 7.81
C HIS A 82 -4.91 14.04 8.05
N ILE A 83 -4.59 15.33 7.87
CA ILE A 83 -5.60 16.39 7.85
C ILE A 83 -6.64 16.07 6.78
N GLY A 84 -7.90 15.92 7.20
CA GLY A 84 -9.02 15.55 6.32
C GLY A 84 -9.44 14.08 6.40
N ASP A 85 -8.68 13.23 7.08
CA ASP A 85 -9.10 11.86 7.38
C ASP A 85 -9.95 11.83 8.66
N TYR A 86 -10.88 10.88 8.71
CA TYR A 86 -11.60 10.55 9.93
C TYR A 86 -10.69 9.73 10.85
N LEU A 87 -10.56 10.17 12.12
CA LEU A 87 -9.72 9.53 13.14
C LEU A 87 -10.62 8.81 14.15
N PRO A 88 -10.75 7.46 14.12
CA PRO A 88 -11.76 6.77 14.93
C PRO A 88 -11.62 6.93 16.45
N VAL A 89 -10.40 7.20 16.95
CA VAL A 89 -10.17 7.46 18.38
C VAL A 89 -10.76 8.79 18.85
N PHE A 90 -10.89 9.76 17.95
CA PHE A 90 -11.50 11.05 18.25
C PHE A 90 -12.94 11.01 17.79
N ASP A 91 -13.86 10.78 18.75
CA ASP A 91 -15.28 10.92 18.46
C ASP A 91 -15.53 12.33 17.91
N VAL A 92 -16.01 12.40 16.66
CA VAL A 92 -16.13 13.63 15.87
C VAL A 92 -16.98 14.68 16.58
N GLU A 93 -17.89 14.27 17.47
CA GLU A 93 -18.69 15.19 18.28
C GLU A 93 -17.84 16.12 19.16
N ASN A 94 -16.65 15.69 19.60
CA ASN A 94 -15.73 16.52 20.40
C ASN A 94 -14.69 17.28 19.56
N PHE A 95 -14.51 16.94 18.28
CA PHE A 95 -13.55 17.57 17.38
C PHE A 95 -14.18 18.43 16.28
N ALA A 96 -15.51 18.43 16.16
CA ALA A 96 -16.27 19.17 15.15
C ALA A 96 -15.85 20.66 15.08
N HIS A 97 -15.61 21.29 16.23
CA HIS A 97 -15.21 22.70 16.29
C HIS A 97 -13.84 23.02 15.65
N VAL A 98 -12.95 22.03 15.50
CA VAL A 98 -11.63 22.22 14.86
C VAL A 98 -11.74 22.14 13.34
N ILE A 99 -12.68 21.33 12.82
CA ILE A 99 -12.80 21.02 11.39
C ILE A 99 -13.86 21.91 10.69
N GLU A 100 -14.84 22.42 11.43
CA GLU A 100 -15.89 23.32 10.93
C GLU A 100 -15.35 24.62 10.32
N ARG A 101 -14.14 25.06 10.69
CA ARG A 101 -13.54 26.28 10.14
C ARG A 101 -13.29 26.22 8.62
N ASP A 102 -13.12 25.01 8.05
CA ASP A 102 -12.74 24.84 6.65
C ASP A 102 -13.82 24.15 5.78
N GLN A 103 -14.99 23.80 6.33
CA GLN A 103 -16.09 23.08 5.66
C GLN A 103 -15.67 21.77 4.94
N LYS A 104 -14.44 21.28 5.14
CA LYS A 104 -13.97 20.05 4.50
C LYS A 104 -14.55 18.84 5.21
N LYS A 105 -15.35 18.07 4.49
CA LYS A 105 -15.86 16.78 4.93
C LYS A 105 -14.68 15.84 5.21
N VAL A 106 -14.61 15.32 6.43
CA VAL A 106 -13.65 14.26 6.79
C VAL A 106 -14.05 12.94 6.15
N VAL A 107 -13.07 12.11 5.80
CA VAL A 107 -13.29 10.84 5.10
C VAL A 107 -12.61 9.70 5.86
N TYR A 108 -13.35 8.65 6.19
CA TYR A 108 -12.76 7.42 6.66
C TYR A 108 -12.06 6.67 5.52
N ARG A 109 -10.81 6.27 5.74
CA ARG A 109 -10.02 5.45 4.82
C ARG A 109 -10.11 4.00 5.29
N ASP A 110 -10.93 3.21 4.61
CA ASP A 110 -11.17 1.82 4.96
C ASP A 110 -10.04 0.88 4.51
N TYR A 111 -10.19 -0.41 4.79
CA TYR A 111 -9.23 -1.43 4.39
C TYR A 111 -8.97 -1.42 2.87
N ASN A 112 -10.02 -1.34 2.05
CA ASN A 112 -9.89 -1.40 0.59
C ASN A 112 -9.12 -0.19 0.05
N PHE A 113 -9.37 1.00 0.58
CA PHE A 113 -8.61 2.20 0.24
C PHE A 113 -7.11 1.99 0.49
N VAL A 114 -6.73 1.35 1.61
CA VAL A 114 -5.33 1.09 1.95
C VAL A 114 -4.74 0.02 1.03
N VAL A 115 -5.49 -1.03 0.70
CA VAL A 115 -5.08 -2.04 -0.30
C VAL A 115 -4.82 -1.39 -1.65
N ASP A 116 -5.66 -0.46 -2.10
CA ASP A 116 -5.47 0.23 -3.38
C ASP A 116 -4.21 1.12 -3.36
N ASN A 117 -3.93 1.80 -2.25
CA ASN A 117 -2.68 2.57 -2.10
C ASN A 117 -1.44 1.66 -2.02
N LEU A 118 -1.56 0.47 -1.41
CA LEU A 118 -0.52 -0.54 -1.46
C LEU A 118 -0.26 -1.03 -2.88
N ARG A 119 -1.30 -1.20 -3.71
CA ARG A 119 -1.12 -1.55 -5.13
C ARG A 119 -0.30 -0.49 -5.85
N VAL A 120 -0.65 0.79 -5.70
CA VAL A 120 0.13 1.92 -6.26
C VAL A 120 1.60 1.86 -5.81
N LEU A 121 1.84 1.59 -4.52
CA LEU A 121 3.20 1.48 -4.00
C LEU A 121 3.96 0.27 -4.57
N THR A 122 3.33 -0.89 -4.69
CA THR A 122 3.96 -2.08 -5.28
C THR A 122 4.23 -1.91 -6.76
N GLU A 123 3.33 -1.27 -7.52
CA GLU A 123 3.55 -0.94 -8.94
C GLU A 123 4.70 0.06 -9.10
N PHE A 124 4.82 1.01 -8.18
CA PHE A 124 5.96 1.93 -8.15
C PHE A 124 7.26 1.14 -7.97
N PHE A 125 7.35 0.24 -6.97
CA PHE A 125 8.57 -0.53 -6.74
C PHE A 125 8.91 -1.47 -7.90
N GLU A 126 7.93 -2.18 -8.43
CA GLU A 126 8.07 -3.01 -9.62
C GLU A 126 8.63 -2.23 -10.81
N SER A 127 8.19 -0.99 -11.04
CA SER A 127 8.71 -0.15 -12.13
C SER A 127 10.20 0.24 -11.97
N HIS A 128 10.79 -0.01 -10.80
CA HIS A 128 12.19 0.22 -10.49
C HIS A 128 13.00 -1.08 -10.31
N GLU A 129 12.40 -2.25 -10.56
CA GLU A 129 13.15 -3.51 -10.65
C GLU A 129 13.91 -3.59 -11.97
N THR A 130 15.09 -4.21 -11.93
CA THR A 130 15.78 -4.68 -13.13
C THR A 130 15.27 -6.08 -13.52
N VAL A 131 15.51 -6.51 -14.76
CA VAL A 131 15.17 -7.88 -15.20
C VAL A 131 15.79 -8.93 -14.27
N SER A 132 17.04 -8.72 -13.83
CA SER A 132 17.71 -9.60 -12.87
C SER A 132 17.04 -9.66 -11.50
N ASP A 133 16.42 -8.56 -11.05
CA ASP A 133 15.71 -8.54 -9.76
C ASP A 133 14.42 -9.37 -9.84
N ILE A 134 13.73 -9.28 -10.98
CA ILE A 134 12.49 -10.02 -11.23
C ILE A 134 12.78 -11.53 -11.25
N ASP A 135 13.83 -11.96 -11.96
CA ASP A 135 14.22 -13.37 -12.02
C ASP A 135 14.58 -13.93 -10.63
N LEU A 136 15.28 -13.12 -9.81
CA LEU A 136 15.61 -13.48 -8.42
C LEU A 136 14.36 -13.60 -7.54
N ARG A 137 13.40 -12.67 -7.67
CA ARG A 137 12.17 -12.71 -6.87
C ARG A 137 11.27 -13.90 -7.23
N VAL A 138 11.08 -14.16 -8.52
CA VAL A 138 10.22 -15.28 -8.97
C VAL A 138 10.85 -16.63 -8.63
N SER A 139 12.18 -16.77 -8.75
CA SER A 139 12.87 -18.00 -8.34
C SER A 139 12.76 -18.28 -6.83
N GLN A 140 12.80 -17.24 -5.99
CA GLN A 140 12.58 -17.36 -4.54
C GLN A 140 11.15 -17.77 -4.16
N GLN A 141 10.14 -17.36 -4.95
CA GLN A 141 8.74 -17.66 -4.65
C GLN A 141 8.31 -19.06 -5.08
N ASN A 142 8.88 -19.61 -6.15
CA ASN A 142 8.30 -20.78 -6.81
C ASN A 142 9.15 -22.06 -6.77
N GLY A 143 10.39 -22.02 -6.26
CA GLY A 143 11.32 -23.16 -6.36
C GLY A 143 11.46 -23.71 -7.79
N SER A 144 11.12 -22.88 -8.78
CA SER A 144 10.84 -23.29 -10.16
C SER A 144 12.05 -23.06 -11.04
N SER A 145 12.15 -23.85 -12.10
CA SER A 145 13.27 -23.76 -13.05
C SER A 145 13.29 -22.42 -13.78
N GLU A 146 14.49 -21.92 -14.08
CA GLU A 146 14.76 -20.63 -14.74
C GLU A 146 13.96 -20.43 -16.04
N SER A 147 13.67 -21.52 -16.76
CA SER A 147 12.88 -21.50 -18.01
C SER A 147 11.39 -21.20 -17.79
N GLN A 148 10.81 -21.62 -16.66
CA GLN A 148 9.41 -21.35 -16.31
C GLN A 148 9.22 -19.90 -15.85
N VAL A 149 10.19 -19.38 -15.10
CA VAL A 149 10.24 -17.98 -14.65
C VAL A 149 10.24 -17.02 -15.83
N LYS A 150 11.14 -17.26 -16.79
CA LYS A 150 11.26 -16.43 -17.99
C LYS A 150 10.00 -16.43 -18.85
N SER A 151 9.34 -17.57 -19.00
CA SER A 151 8.08 -17.70 -19.74
C SER A 151 6.95 -16.89 -19.11
N MET A 152 6.80 -16.95 -17.78
CA MET A 152 5.81 -16.15 -17.04
C MET A 152 6.09 -14.66 -17.17
N TYR A 153 7.36 -14.25 -17.06
CA TYR A 153 7.75 -12.85 -17.21
C TYR A 153 7.49 -12.30 -18.61
N ASP A 154 7.88 -13.04 -19.65
CA ASP A 154 7.64 -12.66 -21.05
C ASP A 154 6.12 -12.49 -21.32
N SER A 155 5.29 -13.36 -20.72
CA SER A 155 3.83 -13.26 -20.78
C SER A 155 3.30 -12.03 -20.05
N TYR A 156 3.78 -11.76 -18.84
CA TYR A 156 3.41 -10.60 -18.04
C TYR A 156 3.78 -9.27 -18.72
N MET A 157 5.02 -9.14 -19.20
CA MET A 157 5.48 -7.94 -19.90
C MET A 157 4.74 -7.71 -21.21
N SER A 158 4.34 -8.79 -21.89
CA SER A 158 3.47 -8.69 -23.07
C SER A 158 2.09 -8.13 -22.68
N ALA A 159 1.47 -8.65 -21.61
CA ALA A 159 0.18 -8.16 -21.13
C ALA A 159 0.24 -6.69 -20.69
N ARG A 160 1.31 -6.28 -19.99
CA ARG A 160 1.54 -4.89 -19.58
C ARG A 160 1.62 -3.94 -20.78
N ARG A 161 2.40 -4.30 -21.81
CA ARG A 161 2.50 -3.49 -23.05
C ARG A 161 1.15 -3.32 -23.73
N MET A 162 0.32 -4.37 -23.75
CA MET A 162 -1.02 -4.30 -24.34
C MET A 162 -1.94 -3.37 -23.54
N PHE A 163 -1.84 -3.41 -22.20
CA PHE A 163 -2.62 -2.52 -21.33
C PHE A 163 -2.21 -1.05 -21.50
N ASP A 164 -0.91 -0.75 -21.55
CA ASP A 164 -0.43 0.63 -21.73
C ASP A 164 -0.83 1.21 -23.10
N GLN A 165 -0.82 0.39 -24.15
CA GLN A 165 -1.32 0.78 -25.48
C GLN A 165 -2.83 1.07 -25.49
N SER A 166 -3.61 0.44 -24.60
CA SER A 166 -5.05 0.68 -24.51
C SER A 166 -5.40 2.02 -23.86
N LYS A 167 -4.52 2.57 -23.01
CA LYS A 167 -4.72 3.87 -22.34
C LYS A 167 -4.37 5.09 -23.20
N GLN A 168 -3.78 4.88 -24.37
CA GLN A 168 -3.39 5.94 -25.31
C GLN A 168 -4.44 6.20 -26.41
N LYS A 169 -5.60 5.55 -26.35
CA LYS A 169 -6.73 5.74 -27.27
C LYS A 169 -7.91 6.36 -26.54
#